data_AF-A0A3E0WZP4-F1
#
_entry.id   AF-A0A3E0WZP4-F1
#
_cell.length_a   1.000
_cell.length_b   1.000
_cell.length_c   1.000
_cell.angle_alpha   90.00
_cell.angle_beta   90.00
_cell.angle_gamma   90.00
#
_symmetry.space_group_name_H-M   'P 1'
#
loop_
_entity.id
_entity.type
_entity.pdbx_description
1 polymer ?
#
loop_
_entity_poly.entity_id
_entity_poly.type
_entity_poly.pdbx_seq_one_letter_code
_entity_poly.pdbx_strand_id
1 'polypeptide(L)'
;MTALTGPLGNHRHYLTHIALANCMDYLRVRREHAEAGDTGLVARFQQLRYFLNALESLDNIIEYYYRECSERLPYASLDAYRDAVHQHYPDLREAAELAAAYRCGTLALQADFDWALLMPDTDGELAWPVAGHDRLFDKVLRFWLAYQQNISLDPLALASD
;
A
#
# COMPACT_ATOMS: atom_id res chain seq x y z
N MET A 1 10.56 22.07 -19.43
CA MET A 1 10.01 20.83 -18.87
C MET A 1 8.50 20.90 -18.99
N THR A 2 7.88 20.01 -19.75
CA THR A 2 6.43 19.93 -19.88
C THR A 2 5.88 19.45 -18.53
N ALA A 3 5.14 20.30 -17.83
CA ALA A 3 4.38 19.87 -16.67
C ALA A 3 3.41 18.77 -17.13
N LEU A 4 3.59 17.55 -16.65
CA LEU A 4 2.63 16.48 -16.86
C LEU A 4 1.30 16.95 -16.25
N THR A 5 0.32 17.25 -17.09
CA THR A 5 -1.04 17.56 -16.66
C THR A 5 -1.84 16.26 -16.59
N GLY A 6 -2.48 15.98 -15.45
CA GLY A 6 -3.29 14.78 -15.23
C GLY A 6 -2.97 14.02 -13.93
N PRO A 7 -3.55 12.81 -13.74
CA PRO A 7 -3.41 12.00 -12.53
C PRO A 7 -1.96 11.64 -12.15
N LEU A 8 -1.05 11.66 -13.12
CA LEU A 8 0.37 11.35 -12.93
C LEU A 8 1.24 12.61 -12.80
N GLY A 9 0.61 13.79 -12.72
CA GLY A 9 1.31 15.07 -12.76
C GLY A 9 2.02 15.46 -11.47
N ASN A 10 1.53 14.99 -10.33
CA ASN A 10 2.11 15.22 -9.01
C ASN A 10 1.59 14.16 -8.01
N HIS A 11 2.23 14.05 -6.86
CA HIS A 11 1.87 13.04 -5.85
C HIS A 11 0.44 13.22 -5.31
N ARG A 12 -0.06 14.45 -5.19
CA ARG A 12 -1.44 14.72 -4.71
C ARG A 12 -2.48 14.28 -5.71
N HIS A 13 -2.26 14.50 -7.00
CA HIS A 13 -3.12 14.04 -8.07
C HIS A 13 -3.11 12.52 -8.16
N TYR A 14 -1.94 11.88 -8.01
CA TYR A 14 -1.83 10.43 -8.00
C TYR A 14 -2.59 9.82 -6.81
N LEU A 15 -2.38 10.35 -5.60
CA LEU A 15 -3.14 9.95 -4.42
C LEU A 15 -4.65 10.09 -4.66
N THR A 16 -5.11 11.26 -5.11
CA THR A 16 -6.54 11.57 -5.25
C THR A 16 -7.22 10.73 -6.33
N HIS A 17 -6.59 10.55 -7.48
CA HIS A 17 -7.24 9.97 -8.66
C HIS A 17 -6.91 8.50 -8.91
N ILE A 18 -5.80 7.99 -8.36
CA ILE A 18 -5.36 6.60 -8.57
C ILE A 18 -5.41 5.83 -7.25
N ALA A 19 -4.65 6.27 -6.23
CA ALA A 19 -4.51 5.47 -5.02
C ALA A 19 -5.83 5.36 -4.23
N LEU A 20 -6.54 6.48 -4.03
CA LEU A 20 -7.85 6.45 -3.38
C LEU A 20 -8.90 5.69 -4.20
N ALA A 21 -8.85 5.75 -5.53
CA ALA A 21 -9.76 4.99 -6.39
C ALA A 21 -9.57 3.48 -6.18
N ASN A 22 -8.32 3.00 -6.17
CA ASN A 22 -8.01 1.59 -5.89
C ASN A 22 -8.45 1.17 -4.47
N CYS A 23 -8.29 2.04 -3.48
CA CYS A 23 -8.77 1.80 -2.13
C CYS A 23 -10.30 1.64 -2.09
N MET A 24 -11.02 2.53 -2.77
CA MET A 24 -12.48 2.47 -2.84
C MET A 24 -12.97 1.22 -3.57
N ASP A 25 -12.29 0.79 -4.63
CA ASP A 25 -12.60 -0.45 -5.34
C ASP A 25 -12.43 -1.68 -4.42
N TYR A 26 -11.33 -1.75 -3.65
CA TYR A 26 -11.13 -2.80 -2.65
C TYR A 26 -12.24 -2.81 -1.58
N LEU A 27 -12.56 -1.64 -1.01
CA LEU A 27 -13.59 -1.52 0.01
C LEU A 27 -14.97 -1.94 -0.53
N ARG A 28 -15.28 -1.60 -1.78
CA ARG A 28 -16.52 -2.02 -2.46
C ARG A 28 -16.56 -3.55 -2.60
N VAL A 29 -15.54 -4.17 -3.17
CA VAL A 29 -15.48 -5.63 -3.38
C VAL A 29 -15.61 -6.37 -2.06
N ARG A 30 -14.88 -5.94 -1.02
CA ARG A 30 -14.99 -6.52 0.33
C ARG A 30 -16.42 -6.47 0.86
N ARG A 31 -17.09 -5.32 0.69
CA ARG A 31 -18.46 -5.13 1.13
C ARG A 31 -19.44 -6.02 0.36
N GLU A 32 -19.32 -6.07 -0.96
CA GLU A 32 -20.17 -6.90 -1.83
C GLU A 32 -20.07 -8.38 -1.47
N HIS A 33 -18.85 -8.90 -1.25
CA HIS A 33 -18.65 -10.29 -0.84
C HIS A 33 -19.20 -10.57 0.57
N ALA A 34 -19.02 -9.63 1.51
CA ALA A 34 -19.57 -9.75 2.86
C ALA A 34 -21.12 -9.75 2.85
N GLU A 35 -21.74 -8.90 2.04
CA GLU A 35 -23.21 -8.85 1.89
C GLU A 35 -23.77 -10.09 1.20
N ALA A 36 -23.04 -10.67 0.24
CA ALA A 36 -23.42 -11.91 -0.44
C ALA A 36 -23.13 -13.18 0.37
N GLY A 37 -22.32 -13.08 1.43
CA GLY A 37 -21.78 -14.26 2.13
C GLY A 37 -20.85 -15.11 1.24
N ASP A 38 -20.27 -14.53 0.19
CA ASP A 38 -19.44 -15.25 -0.77
C ASP A 38 -18.02 -15.41 -0.24
N THR A 39 -17.75 -16.59 0.29
CA THR A 39 -16.43 -16.99 0.78
C THR A 39 -15.69 -17.91 -0.19
N GLY A 40 -16.16 -18.01 -1.44
CA GLY A 40 -15.60 -18.89 -2.45
C GLY A 40 -14.17 -18.50 -2.84
N LEU A 41 -13.40 -19.47 -3.33
CA LEU A 41 -11.98 -19.28 -3.70
C LEU A 41 -11.77 -18.11 -4.68
N VAL A 42 -12.64 -18.00 -5.70
CA VAL A 42 -12.60 -16.92 -6.69
C VAL A 42 -12.83 -15.55 -6.04
N ALA A 43 -13.81 -15.45 -5.13
CA ALA A 43 -14.11 -14.23 -4.39
C ALA A 43 -12.93 -13.82 -3.50
N ARG A 44 -12.29 -14.78 -2.81
CA ARG A 44 -11.10 -14.53 -1.97
C ARG A 44 -9.92 -14.02 -2.82
N PHE A 45 -9.63 -14.65 -3.97
CA PHE A 45 -8.58 -14.17 -4.88
C PHE A 45 -8.87 -12.80 -5.47
N GLN A 46 -10.13 -12.54 -5.85
CA GLN A 46 -10.54 -11.24 -6.35
C GLN A 46 -10.31 -10.17 -5.28
N GLN A 47 -10.77 -10.40 -4.05
CA GLN A 47 -10.58 -9.46 -2.93
C GLN A 47 -9.09 -9.22 -2.64
N LEU A 48 -8.27 -10.27 -2.62
CA LEU A 48 -6.82 -10.15 -2.45
C LEU A 48 -6.19 -9.29 -3.55
N ARG A 49 -6.56 -9.49 -4.82
CA ARG A 49 -6.05 -8.69 -5.93
C ARG A 49 -6.34 -7.19 -5.73
N TYR A 50 -7.58 -6.85 -5.35
CA TYR A 50 -7.94 -5.45 -5.10
C TYR A 50 -7.21 -4.87 -3.88
N PHE A 51 -7.05 -5.67 -2.82
CA PHE A 51 -6.27 -5.28 -1.63
C PHE A 51 -4.83 -4.92 -1.99
N LEU A 52 -4.15 -5.79 -2.74
CA LEU A 52 -2.75 -5.58 -3.13
C LEU A 52 -2.61 -4.37 -4.05
N ASN A 53 -3.48 -4.23 -5.05
CA ASN A 53 -3.49 -3.05 -5.92
C ASN A 53 -3.64 -1.74 -5.11
N ALA A 54 -4.47 -1.77 -4.06
CA ALA A 54 -4.65 -0.62 -3.19
C ALA A 54 -3.37 -0.31 -2.40
N LEU A 55 -2.78 -1.30 -1.72
CA LEU A 55 -1.52 -1.11 -0.96
C LEU A 55 -0.37 -0.62 -1.85
N GLU A 56 -0.18 -1.24 -3.01
CA GLU A 56 0.87 -0.82 -3.96
C GLU A 56 0.68 0.62 -4.44
N SER A 57 -0.56 1.01 -4.73
CA SER A 57 -0.84 2.37 -5.13
C SER A 57 -0.64 3.38 -4.00
N LEU A 58 -0.85 2.99 -2.74
CA LEU A 58 -0.54 3.86 -1.60
C LEU A 58 0.98 4.00 -1.42
N ASP A 59 1.76 2.92 -1.51
CA ASP A 59 3.22 2.98 -1.42
C ASP A 59 3.85 3.80 -2.58
N ASN A 60 3.29 3.71 -3.78
CA ASN A 60 3.77 4.47 -4.94
C ASN A 60 3.71 5.99 -4.72
N ILE A 61 2.87 6.52 -3.82
CA ILE A 61 2.79 7.96 -3.55
C ILE A 61 4.16 8.51 -3.11
N ILE A 62 4.95 7.72 -2.37
CA ILE A 62 6.31 8.07 -1.93
C ILE A 62 7.19 8.38 -3.14
N GLU A 63 7.10 7.57 -4.19
CA GLU A 63 7.86 7.77 -5.42
C GLU A 63 7.41 9.04 -6.16
N TYR A 64 6.11 9.29 -6.28
CA TYR A 64 5.63 10.52 -6.90
C TYR A 64 6.10 11.75 -6.13
N TYR A 65 6.10 11.69 -4.78
CA TYR A 65 6.57 12.80 -3.97
C TYR A 65 8.07 13.04 -4.17
N TYR A 66 8.87 11.97 -4.17
CA TYR A 66 10.29 12.06 -4.46
C TYR A 66 10.56 12.70 -5.82
N ARG A 67 9.88 12.24 -6.88
CA ARG A 67 10.07 12.78 -8.24
C ARG A 67 9.73 14.27 -8.34
N GLU A 68 8.78 14.75 -7.56
CA GLU A 68 8.38 16.15 -7.53
C GLU A 68 9.28 17.03 -6.64
N CYS A 69 9.85 16.46 -5.59
CA CYS A 69 10.61 17.18 -4.58
C CYS A 69 12.11 16.88 -4.58
N SER A 70 12.61 16.03 -5.49
CA SER A 70 13.97 15.48 -5.47
C SER A 70 15.07 16.53 -5.35
N GLU A 71 14.92 17.69 -6.00
CA GLU A 71 15.88 18.80 -5.93
C GLU A 71 15.97 19.43 -4.52
N ARG A 72 14.92 19.31 -3.72
CA ARG A 72 14.82 19.88 -2.36
C ARG A 72 15.09 18.84 -1.27
N LEU A 73 15.09 17.56 -1.64
CA LEU A 73 15.26 16.45 -0.72
C LEU A 73 16.75 16.11 -0.58
N PRO A 74 17.25 15.83 0.64
CA PRO A 74 18.67 15.53 0.86
C PRO A 74 19.05 14.07 0.55
N TYR A 75 18.26 13.39 -0.29
CA TYR A 75 18.44 11.96 -0.58
C TYR A 75 19.00 11.76 -1.98
N ALA A 76 20.02 10.90 -2.11
CA ALA A 76 20.72 10.68 -3.37
C ALA A 76 19.94 9.81 -4.37
N SER A 77 18.97 9.01 -3.91
CA SER A 77 18.16 8.12 -4.73
C SER A 77 16.75 7.95 -4.17
N LEU A 78 15.84 7.48 -5.03
CA LEU A 78 14.49 7.09 -4.62
C LEU A 78 14.52 6.00 -3.55
N ASP A 79 15.40 5.00 -3.70
CA ASP A 79 15.49 3.90 -2.73
C ASP A 79 15.93 4.41 -1.36
N ALA A 80 16.95 5.27 -1.29
CA ALA A 80 17.39 5.87 -0.03
C ALA A 80 16.29 6.72 0.64
N TYR A 81 15.50 7.44 -0.17
CA TYR A 81 14.36 8.20 0.33
C TYR A 81 13.24 7.29 0.83
N ARG A 82 12.88 6.27 0.04
CA ARG A 82 11.84 5.29 0.40
C ARG A 82 12.21 4.58 1.70
N ASP A 83 13.45 4.13 1.84
CA ASP A 83 13.97 3.51 3.06
C ASP A 83 13.84 4.45 4.28
N ALA A 84 14.16 5.74 4.11
CA ALA A 84 14.02 6.72 5.20
C ALA A 84 12.56 6.95 5.60
N VAL A 85 11.64 7.06 4.62
CA VAL A 85 10.19 7.17 4.87
C VAL A 85 9.69 5.91 5.59
N HIS A 86 10.08 4.72 5.13
CA HIS A 86 9.68 3.44 5.72
C HIS A 86 10.27 3.22 7.12
N GLN A 87 11.46 3.73 7.41
CA GLN A 87 12.02 3.73 8.77
C GLN A 87 11.23 4.63 9.71
N HIS A 88 10.77 5.79 9.22
CA HIS A 88 10.01 6.75 10.03
C HIS A 88 8.54 6.34 10.20
N TYR A 89 7.95 5.65 9.21
CA TYR A 89 6.58 5.16 9.23
C TYR A 89 6.52 3.63 9.05
N PRO A 90 6.67 2.84 10.12
CA PRO A 90 6.70 1.39 10.06
C PRO A 90 5.45 0.75 9.45
N ASP A 91 4.26 1.33 9.68
CA ASP A 91 3.01 0.82 9.08
C ASP A 91 3.04 0.92 7.54
N LEU A 92 3.69 1.93 6.96
CA LEU A 92 3.86 2.03 5.50
C LEU A 92 4.82 0.97 4.98
N ARG A 93 5.89 0.72 5.72
CA ARG A 93 6.87 -0.32 5.41
C ARG A 93 6.23 -1.71 5.41
N GLU A 94 5.50 -2.03 6.48
CA GLU A 94 4.82 -3.32 6.63
C GLU A 94 3.84 -3.56 5.46
N ALA A 95 3.13 -2.51 5.02
CA ALA A 95 2.24 -2.61 3.87
C ALA A 95 2.97 -2.79 2.53
N ALA A 96 4.10 -2.13 2.33
CA ALA A 96 4.93 -2.29 1.15
C ALA A 96 5.55 -3.70 1.09
N GLU A 97 6.06 -4.20 2.22
CA GLU A 97 6.60 -5.56 2.36
C GLU A 97 5.50 -6.60 2.11
N LEU A 98 4.30 -6.40 2.66
CA LEU A 98 3.14 -7.24 2.39
C LEU A 98 2.83 -7.27 0.89
N ALA A 99 2.68 -6.12 0.24
CA ALA A 99 2.40 -6.06 -1.20
C ALA A 99 3.50 -6.73 -2.06
N ALA A 100 4.78 -6.49 -1.73
CA ALA A 100 5.92 -7.09 -2.42
C ALA A 100 5.97 -8.62 -2.28
N ALA A 101 5.70 -9.14 -1.07
CA ALA A 101 5.66 -10.57 -0.79
C ALA A 101 4.65 -11.30 -1.70
N TYR A 102 3.48 -10.69 -1.94
CA TYR A 102 2.49 -11.24 -2.86
C TYR A 102 2.87 -11.10 -4.35
N ARG A 103 3.57 -10.02 -4.75
CA ARG A 103 3.95 -9.78 -6.16
C ARG A 103 5.03 -10.72 -6.67
N CYS A 104 6.07 -10.96 -5.89
CA CYS A 104 7.25 -11.70 -6.36
C CYS A 104 7.04 -13.22 -6.42
N GLY A 105 5.92 -13.75 -5.92
CA GLY A 105 5.72 -15.20 -5.73
C GLY A 105 6.82 -15.86 -4.87
N THR A 106 7.75 -15.07 -4.31
CA THR A 106 8.90 -15.50 -3.54
C THR A 106 8.54 -15.40 -2.08
N LEU A 107 7.78 -16.39 -1.67
CA LEU A 107 7.56 -16.78 -0.28
C LEU A 107 8.86 -17.41 0.29
N ALA A 108 10.00 -16.72 0.22
CA ALA A 108 11.29 -17.33 0.52
C ALA A 108 12.16 -16.63 1.57
N LEU A 109 11.90 -15.38 1.97
CA LEU A 109 12.81 -14.67 2.89
C LEU A 109 12.07 -13.68 3.78
N GLN A 110 11.37 -14.17 4.82
CA GLN A 110 11.34 -13.56 6.16
C GLN A 110 10.48 -14.42 7.10
N ALA A 111 11.11 -15.01 8.11
CA ALA A 111 10.59 -16.07 8.97
C ALA A 111 9.47 -15.63 9.96
N ASP A 112 8.99 -14.39 9.88
CA ASP A 112 7.99 -13.85 10.81
C ASP A 112 6.58 -13.70 10.22
N PHE A 113 6.41 -13.92 8.91
CA PHE A 113 5.08 -14.08 8.32
C PHE A 113 4.66 -15.54 8.43
N ASP A 114 3.53 -15.79 9.10
CA ASP A 114 3.00 -17.13 9.34
C ASP A 114 2.65 -17.81 7.99
N TRP A 115 3.59 -18.57 7.43
CA TRP A 115 3.56 -19.16 6.09
C TRP A 115 2.39 -20.13 5.83
N ALA A 116 1.60 -20.47 6.85
CA ALA A 116 0.36 -21.22 6.74
C ALA A 116 -0.74 -20.49 5.92
N LEU A 117 -0.51 -19.21 5.55
CA LEU A 117 -1.53 -18.31 5.02
C LEU A 117 -1.70 -18.30 3.50
N LEU A 118 -0.74 -18.85 2.74
CA LEU A 118 -0.69 -18.77 1.27
C LEU A 118 -0.53 -20.11 0.56
N MET A 119 -0.24 -21.17 1.31
CA MET A 119 -0.45 -22.50 0.80
C MET A 119 -1.96 -22.76 0.88
N PRO A 120 -2.59 -23.35 -0.15
CA PRO A 120 -3.79 -24.12 0.14
C PRO A 120 -3.47 -25.01 1.34
N ASP A 121 -4.35 -25.06 2.33
CA ASP A 121 -4.27 -26.15 3.29
C ASP A 121 -4.30 -27.50 2.53
N THR A 122 -4.18 -28.61 3.23
CA THR A 122 -4.31 -29.94 2.61
C THR A 122 -5.61 -30.13 1.79
N ASP A 123 -6.57 -29.20 1.89
CA ASP A 123 -7.87 -29.17 1.23
C ASP A 123 -8.05 -28.06 0.16
N GLY A 124 -7.06 -27.20 -0.12
CA GLY A 124 -7.14 -26.21 -1.21
C GLY A 124 -7.50 -24.77 -0.82
N GLU A 125 -7.64 -24.43 0.46
CA GLU A 125 -8.18 -23.11 0.85
C GLU A 125 -7.12 -22.01 1.02
N LEU A 126 -7.35 -20.85 0.38
CA LEU A 126 -6.60 -19.61 0.64
C LEU A 126 -6.98 -19.08 2.02
N ALA A 127 -6.04 -19.00 2.95
CA ALA A 127 -6.26 -18.51 4.31
C ALA A 127 -6.25 -16.97 4.37
N TRP A 128 -7.07 -16.34 3.53
CA TRP A 128 -7.31 -14.90 3.47
C TRP A 128 -8.79 -14.60 3.78
N PRO A 129 -9.12 -13.52 4.54
CA PRO A 129 -8.23 -12.51 5.13
C PRO A 129 -7.64 -12.91 6.49
N VAL A 130 -6.46 -12.37 6.80
CA VAL A 130 -5.88 -12.41 8.15
C VAL A 130 -6.33 -11.17 8.89
N ALA A 131 -6.82 -11.32 10.11
CA ALA A 131 -7.35 -10.21 10.91
C ALA A 131 -6.37 -9.02 11.08
N GLY A 132 -5.07 -9.24 10.88
CA GLY A 132 -4.04 -8.18 10.89
C GLY A 132 -4.01 -7.30 9.63
N HIS A 133 -4.30 -7.85 8.46
CA HIS A 133 -4.11 -7.14 7.18
C HIS A 133 -5.11 -6.02 6.96
N ASP A 134 -6.37 -6.22 7.34
CA ASP A 134 -7.40 -5.17 7.25
C ASP A 134 -7.09 -4.00 8.20
N ARG A 135 -6.52 -4.29 9.39
CA ARG A 135 -6.09 -3.24 10.33
C ARG A 135 -4.91 -2.44 9.79
N LEU A 136 -3.95 -3.12 9.17
CA LEU A 136 -2.82 -2.47 8.52
C LEU A 136 -3.29 -1.56 7.39
N PHE A 137 -4.18 -2.06 6.51
CA PHE A 137 -4.78 -1.27 5.44
C PHE A 137 -5.48 -0.01 5.97
N ASP A 138 -6.30 -0.14 7.02
CA ASP A 138 -7.00 1.00 7.62
C ASP A 138 -6.03 2.06 8.17
N LYS A 139 -4.94 1.64 8.82
CA LYS A 139 -3.90 2.56 9.31
C LYS A 139 -3.23 3.31 8.15
N VAL A 140 -2.82 2.60 7.12
CA VAL A 140 -2.11 3.17 5.96
C VAL A 140 -3.02 4.10 5.17
N LEU A 141 -4.29 3.73 4.98
CA LEU A 141 -5.28 4.62 4.35
C LEU A 141 -5.49 5.89 5.17
N ARG A 142 -5.62 5.79 6.50
CA ARG A 142 -5.76 6.96 7.39
C ARG A 142 -4.55 7.88 7.34
N PHE A 143 -3.34 7.31 7.32
CA PHE A 143 -2.12 8.09 7.13
C PHE A 143 -2.20 8.94 5.86
N TRP A 144 -2.55 8.33 4.72
CA TRP A 144 -2.62 9.02 3.44
C TRP A 144 -3.77 10.03 3.34
N LEU A 145 -4.90 9.78 3.99
CA LEU A 145 -5.98 10.76 4.10
C LEU A 145 -5.58 11.95 4.96
N ALA A 146 -4.87 11.73 6.07
CA ALA A 146 -4.35 12.79 6.91
C ALA A 146 -3.26 13.60 6.18
N TYR A 147 -2.43 12.94 5.39
CA TYR A 147 -1.44 13.58 4.52
C TYR A 147 -2.05 14.60 3.55
N GLN A 148 -3.19 14.26 2.96
CA GLN A 148 -3.95 15.17 2.09
C GLN A 148 -4.36 16.49 2.80
N GLN A 149 -4.42 16.50 4.13
CA GLN A 149 -4.86 17.61 4.97
C GLN A 149 -3.72 18.49 5.53
N ASN A 150 -2.47 18.32 5.06
CA ASN A 150 -1.22 19.04 5.42
C ASN A 150 -0.21 18.30 6.34
N ILE A 151 0.04 17.01 6.10
CA ILE A 151 1.25 16.38 6.66
C ILE A 151 2.37 16.47 5.62
N SER A 152 3.60 16.77 6.04
CA SER A 152 4.77 16.68 5.17
C SER A 152 5.24 15.23 5.09
N LEU A 153 5.64 14.75 3.92
CA LEU A 153 6.28 13.44 3.78
C LEU A 153 7.78 13.46 4.06
N ASP A 154 8.37 14.64 4.27
CA ASP A 154 9.78 14.78 4.59
C ASP A 154 10.04 14.28 6.02
N PRO A 155 10.71 13.12 6.21
CA PRO A 155 10.98 12.56 7.53
C PRO A 155 11.82 13.51 8.40
N LEU A 156 12.61 14.39 7.78
CA LEU A 156 13.48 15.34 8.49
C LEU A 156 12.71 16.58 8.95
N ALA A 157 11.71 17.01 8.19
CA ALA A 157 10.83 18.10 8.58
C ALA A 157 9.98 17.76 9.81
N LEU A 158 9.71 16.47 10.04
CA LEU A 158 8.91 15.97 11.17
C LEU A 158 9.75 15.58 12.40
N ALA A 159 11.06 15.46 12.27
CA ALA A 159 11.98 15.20 13.39
C ALA A 159 12.36 16.48 14.16
N SER A 160 11.84 17.64 13.75
CA SER A 160 12.17 18.96 14.28
C SER A 160 11.13 19.54 15.25
N ASP A 161 10.06 18.79 15.54
CA ASP A 161 9.01 19.10 16.53
C ASP A 161 9.13 18.15 17.75
#